data_AF-A0A1S8WPG5-F1
#
_entry.id   AF-A0A1S8WPG5-F1
#
_cell.length_a   1.000
_cell.length_b   1.000
_cell.length_c   1.000
_cell.angle_alpha   90.00
_cell.angle_beta   90.00
_cell.angle_gamma   90.00
#
_symmetry.space_group_name_H-M   'P 1'
#
loop_
_entity.id
_entity.type
_entity.pdbx_description
1 polymer ?
#
loop_
_entity_poly.entity_id
_entity_poly.type
_entity_poly.pdbx_seq_one_letter_code
_entity_poly.pdbx_strand_id
1 'polypeptide(L)'
;MSYSRLLADQLAIPPPADVDFNSSNTEHLARHLDRCLQGHTPPVFVPSAKRIATDEDETSEASVNNQNAEATTGDDPLNLDEHTIRALRTTLTALQDAMKLRSIYACHSVAFEKDDDRLAHVDFIASAANLRAVMYGLPVTPRHEVRRIAGRIVPAIATTTAAVAGLVCVELVKYACRTSTSDSSQTHAARNSFLNLALPVIILSEPAPCPRIPLPNQSEFTLWDRWTVDPSKPLAVYTLEDFVLDL
;
A
#
# COMPACT_ATOMS: atom_id res chain seq x y z
N MET A 1 -14.46 14.31 -16.16
CA MET A 1 -15.00 15.02 -14.98
C MET A 1 -14.38 14.58 -13.66
N SER A 2 -14.05 13.31 -13.44
CA SER A 2 -13.46 12.85 -12.18
C SER A 2 -12.14 13.56 -11.86
N TYR A 3 -11.24 13.72 -12.84
CA TYR A 3 -9.99 14.48 -12.65
C TYR A 3 -10.21 15.96 -12.30
N SER A 4 -11.12 16.65 -13.00
CA SER A 4 -11.39 18.07 -12.74
C SER A 4 -12.03 18.30 -11.36
N ARG A 5 -12.86 17.37 -10.86
CA ARG A 5 -13.35 17.38 -9.48
C ARG A 5 -12.22 17.23 -8.47
N LEU A 6 -11.32 16.27 -8.68
CA LEU A 6 -10.15 16.08 -7.81
C LEU A 6 -9.26 17.31 -7.76
N LEU A 7 -8.99 17.93 -8.92
CA LEU A 7 -8.20 19.15 -8.98
C LEU A 7 -8.90 20.33 -8.31
N ALA A 8 -10.22 20.46 -8.49
CA ALA A 8 -11.00 21.49 -7.82
C ALA A 8 -10.96 21.31 -6.29
N ASP A 9 -11.08 20.07 -5.80
CA ASP A 9 -10.96 19.73 -4.37
C ASP A 9 -9.57 20.06 -3.81
N GLN A 10 -8.50 19.68 -4.53
CA GLN A 10 -7.12 20.04 -4.17
C GLN A 10 -6.93 21.54 -4.03
N LEU A 11 -7.54 22.33 -4.90
CA LEU A 11 -7.44 23.79 -4.92
C LEU A 11 -8.51 24.49 -4.08
N ALA A 12 -9.36 23.76 -3.35
CA ALA A 12 -10.51 24.28 -2.60
C ALA A 12 -11.46 25.16 -3.45
N ILE A 13 -11.60 24.82 -4.73
CA ILE A 13 -12.53 25.48 -5.65
C ILE A 13 -13.88 24.78 -5.55
N PRO A 14 -14.97 25.49 -5.17
CA PRO A 14 -16.28 24.88 -5.05
C PRO A 14 -16.79 24.41 -6.43
N PRO A 15 -17.47 23.26 -6.51
CA PRO A 15 -18.06 22.81 -7.74
C PRO A 15 -19.20 23.74 -8.20
N PRO A 16 -19.47 23.84 -9.51
CA PRO A 16 -20.57 24.62 -10.05
C PRO A 16 -21.93 24.16 -9.49
N ALA A 17 -22.74 25.09 -9.00
CA ALA A 17 -24.02 24.81 -8.34
C ALA A 17 -25.12 24.29 -9.29
N ASP A 18 -24.97 24.52 -10.59
CA ASP A 18 -25.88 24.09 -11.65
C ASP A 18 -25.64 22.65 -12.13
N VAL A 19 -24.60 21.98 -11.62
CA VAL A 19 -24.22 20.63 -12.05
C VAL A 19 -24.28 19.65 -10.87
N ASP A 20 -25.23 18.73 -10.93
CA ASP A 20 -25.22 17.56 -10.04
C ASP A 20 -24.30 16.47 -10.59
N PHE A 21 -23.09 16.40 -10.04
CA PHE A 21 -22.06 15.43 -10.42
C PHE A 21 -22.36 13.99 -9.98
N ASN A 22 -23.32 13.79 -9.08
CA ASN A 22 -23.71 12.45 -8.62
C ASN A 22 -25.02 11.99 -9.24
N SER A 23 -25.62 12.80 -10.13
CA SER A 23 -26.83 12.43 -10.85
C SER A 23 -26.58 11.25 -11.80
N SER A 24 -27.56 10.37 -11.91
CA SER A 24 -27.54 9.26 -12.87
C SER A 24 -27.70 9.71 -14.33
N ASN A 25 -28.07 10.97 -14.56
CA ASN A 25 -28.29 11.52 -15.89
C ASN A 25 -27.00 12.08 -16.48
N THR A 26 -26.31 11.25 -17.26
CA THR A 26 -25.02 11.57 -17.88
C THR A 26 -25.10 12.61 -19.01
N GLU A 27 -26.29 12.85 -19.59
CA GLU A 27 -26.46 13.78 -20.71
C GLU A 27 -26.25 15.24 -20.32
N HIS A 28 -26.68 15.61 -19.10
CA HIS A 28 -26.47 16.98 -18.59
C HIS A 28 -24.98 17.27 -18.38
N LEU A 29 -24.26 16.28 -17.85
CA LEU A 29 -22.82 16.37 -17.62
C LEU A 29 -22.04 16.44 -18.94
N ALA A 30 -22.43 15.65 -19.94
CA ALA A 30 -21.83 15.68 -21.28
C ALA A 30 -22.03 17.05 -21.94
N ARG A 31 -23.25 17.61 -21.90
CA ARG A 31 -23.52 18.95 -22.44
C ARG A 31 -22.71 20.05 -21.74
N HIS A 32 -22.50 19.93 -20.43
CA HIS A 32 -21.65 20.86 -19.69
C HIS A 32 -20.18 20.76 -20.13
N LEU A 33 -19.65 19.54 -20.27
CA LEU A 33 -18.30 19.30 -20.78
C LEU A 33 -18.10 19.88 -22.18
N ASP A 34 -19.03 19.63 -23.10
CA ASP A 34 -18.95 20.15 -24.47
C ASP A 34 -18.87 21.67 -24.47
N ARG A 35 -19.68 22.34 -23.64
CA ARG A 35 -19.63 23.80 -23.48
C ARG A 35 -18.26 24.28 -22.99
N CYS A 36 -17.65 23.57 -22.05
CA CYS A 36 -16.32 23.92 -21.53
C CYS A 36 -15.20 23.70 -22.56
N LEU A 37 -15.35 22.69 -23.44
CA LEU A 37 -14.31 22.28 -24.39
C LEU A 37 -14.42 22.98 -25.77
N GLN A 38 -15.55 23.60 -26.09
CA GLN A 38 -15.81 24.28 -27.38
C GLN A 38 -14.74 25.31 -27.80
N GLY A 39 -14.02 25.89 -26.85
CA GLY A 39 -12.96 26.88 -27.12
C GLY A 39 -11.53 26.37 -26.94
N HIS A 40 -11.33 25.10 -26.60
CA HIS A 40 -10.00 24.57 -26.28
C HIS A 40 -9.37 23.88 -27.48
N THR A 41 -8.27 24.43 -27.98
CA THR A 41 -7.44 23.79 -29.01
C THR A 41 -6.22 23.11 -28.37
N PRO A 42 -6.09 21.78 -28.43
CA PRO A 42 -4.93 21.10 -27.88
C PRO A 42 -3.67 21.46 -28.66
N PRO A 43 -2.51 21.62 -27.98
CA PRO A 43 -1.24 21.83 -28.67
C PRO A 43 -0.88 20.62 -29.52
N VAL A 44 -0.23 20.87 -30.67
CA VAL A 44 0.21 19.80 -31.57
C VAL A 44 1.31 18.98 -30.89
N PHE A 45 1.17 17.65 -30.92
CA PHE A 45 2.18 16.75 -30.39
C PHE A 45 3.45 16.80 -31.26
N VAL A 46 4.60 17.06 -30.61
CA VAL A 46 5.92 17.01 -31.25
C VAL A 46 6.71 15.86 -30.61
N PRO A 47 7.11 14.83 -31.39
CA PRO A 47 7.83 13.69 -30.85
C PRO A 47 9.22 14.10 -30.34
N SER A 48 9.60 13.59 -29.17
CA SER A 48 10.94 13.78 -28.62
C SER A 48 11.83 12.56 -28.88
N ALA A 49 13.12 12.76 -29.15
CA ALA A 49 14.10 11.68 -29.35
C ALA A 49 14.59 11.01 -28.05
N LYS A 50 13.78 11.04 -26.98
CA LYS A 50 14.16 10.48 -25.66
C LYS A 50 14.18 8.95 -25.71
N ARG A 51 15.19 8.33 -25.10
CA ARG A 51 15.27 6.88 -24.94
C ARG A 51 14.12 6.38 -24.06
N ILE A 52 13.46 5.31 -24.49
CA ILE A 52 12.43 4.60 -23.72
C ILE A 52 13.04 3.28 -23.26
N ALA A 53 13.05 3.01 -21.95
CA ALA A 53 13.50 1.73 -21.42
C ALA A 53 12.53 0.62 -21.84
N THR A 54 13.05 -0.49 -22.35
CA THR A 54 12.26 -1.63 -22.84
C THR A 54 12.29 -2.82 -21.90
N ASP A 55 13.39 -3.00 -21.16
CA ASP A 55 13.55 -4.11 -20.22
C ASP A 55 13.73 -3.58 -18.78
N GLU A 56 13.18 -4.30 -17.80
CA GLU A 56 13.25 -3.93 -16.38
C GLU A 56 14.69 -4.02 -15.83
N ASP A 57 15.53 -4.88 -16.42
CA ASP A 57 16.92 -5.10 -16.01
C ASP A 57 17.88 -3.97 -16.48
N GLU A 58 17.58 -3.30 -17.59
CA GLU A 58 18.39 -2.17 -18.10
C GLU A 58 18.43 -0.99 -17.12
N THR A 59 17.38 -0.85 -16.30
CA THR A 59 17.30 0.16 -15.22
C THR A 59 18.14 -0.22 -13.98
N SER A 60 18.46 -1.50 -13.81
CA SER A 60 19.16 -2.02 -12.62
C SER A 60 20.68 -2.07 -12.83
N GLU A 61 21.15 -2.46 -14.02
CA GLU A 61 22.59 -2.60 -14.31
C GLU A 61 23.35 -1.26 -14.38
N ALA A 62 22.66 -0.16 -14.70
CA ALA A 62 23.25 1.19 -14.72
C ALA A 62 23.67 1.71 -13.33
N SER A 63 23.30 1.02 -12.25
CA SER A 63 23.59 1.45 -10.87
C SER A 63 24.80 0.77 -10.22
N VAL A 64 25.47 -0.19 -10.88
CA VAL A 64 26.50 -1.03 -10.23
C VAL A 64 27.92 -0.89 -10.82
N ASN A 65 28.11 -0.53 -12.10
CA ASN A 65 29.45 -0.49 -12.70
C ASN A 65 29.84 0.87 -13.27
N ASN A 66 30.35 1.77 -12.43
CA ASN A 66 31.06 2.97 -12.89
C ASN A 66 32.37 3.17 -12.13
N GLN A 67 33.33 2.28 -12.40
CA GLN A 67 34.76 2.58 -12.31
C GLN A 67 35.43 2.02 -13.58
N ASN A 68 35.90 2.92 -14.44
CA ASN A 68 36.74 2.73 -15.62
C ASN A 68 36.02 2.52 -16.97
N ALA A 69 35.85 3.61 -17.75
CA ALA A 69 36.39 3.74 -19.10
C ALA A 69 36.00 5.09 -19.73
N GLU A 70 36.85 5.56 -20.62
CA GLU A 70 36.90 6.91 -21.18
C GLU A 70 35.76 7.22 -22.18
N ALA A 71 35.37 8.50 -22.18
CA ALA A 71 34.89 9.29 -23.31
C ALA A 71 34.10 8.58 -24.42
N THR A 72 32.78 8.43 -24.23
CA THR A 72 31.81 8.65 -25.31
C THR A 72 30.52 9.17 -24.66
N THR A 73 29.97 10.26 -25.20
CA THR A 73 28.76 10.95 -24.75
C THR A 73 27.61 9.99 -24.44
N GLY A 74 27.50 9.60 -23.17
CA GLY A 74 26.45 8.75 -22.63
C GLY A 74 25.56 9.59 -21.72
N ASP A 75 24.36 9.90 -22.20
CA ASP A 75 23.31 10.53 -21.40
C ASP A 75 22.85 9.54 -20.30
N ASP A 76 23.18 9.85 -19.05
CA ASP A 76 22.58 9.22 -17.88
C ASP A 76 21.05 9.39 -17.91
N PRO A 77 20.25 8.36 -17.60
CA PRO A 77 18.78 8.41 -17.65
C PRO A 77 18.14 9.31 -16.57
N LEU A 78 18.96 9.94 -15.72
CA LEU A 78 18.56 10.89 -14.68
C LEU A 78 19.35 12.21 -14.71
N ASN A 79 20.24 12.44 -15.69
CA ASN A 79 20.80 13.77 -15.90
C ASN A 79 19.72 14.65 -16.53
N LEU A 80 18.82 15.21 -15.70
CA LEU A 80 18.25 16.50 -16.07
C LEU A 80 19.44 17.42 -16.27
N ASP A 81 19.61 17.95 -17.48
CA ASP A 81 20.66 18.93 -17.78
C ASP A 81 20.77 19.89 -16.60
N GLU A 82 21.98 20.11 -16.09
CA GLU A 82 22.20 20.99 -14.93
C GLU A 82 21.55 22.38 -15.15
N HIS A 83 21.46 22.79 -16.41
CA HIS A 83 20.71 23.95 -16.88
C HIS A 83 19.21 23.90 -16.59
N THR A 84 18.55 22.76 -16.81
CA THR A 84 17.13 22.54 -16.52
C THR A 84 16.89 22.57 -15.01
N ILE A 85 17.74 21.92 -14.21
CA ILE A 85 17.65 21.97 -12.74
C ILE A 85 17.80 23.42 -12.25
N ARG A 86 18.77 24.15 -12.81
CA ARG A 86 19.01 25.56 -12.45
C ARG A 86 17.82 26.43 -12.84
N ALA A 87 17.20 26.21 -14.01
CA ALA A 87 16.00 26.92 -14.46
C ALA A 87 14.76 26.60 -13.60
N LEU A 88 14.58 25.35 -13.17
CA LEU A 88 13.52 24.97 -12.24
C LEU A 88 13.74 25.59 -10.86
N ARG A 89 14.99 25.66 -10.38
CA ARG A 89 15.31 26.33 -9.12
C ARG A 89 15.03 27.83 -9.18
N THR A 90 15.42 28.51 -10.25
CA THR A 90 15.19 29.96 -10.39
C THR A 90 13.70 30.30 -10.49
N THR A 91 12.92 29.48 -11.19
CA THR A 91 11.45 29.63 -11.24
C THR A 91 10.81 29.37 -9.89
N LEU A 92 11.24 28.34 -9.15
CA LEU A 92 10.74 28.09 -7.79
C LEU A 92 11.08 29.22 -6.82
N THR A 93 12.30 29.77 -6.84
CA THR A 93 12.67 30.91 -6.00
C THR A 93 11.85 32.15 -6.35
N ALA A 94 11.62 32.42 -7.64
CA ALA A 94 10.76 33.52 -8.08
C ALA A 94 9.30 33.36 -7.60
N LEU A 95 8.80 32.11 -7.55
CA LEU A 95 7.47 31.79 -7.02
C LEU A 95 7.40 31.82 -5.48
N GLN A 96 8.50 31.54 -4.78
CA GLN A 96 8.60 31.65 -3.32
C GLN A 96 8.60 33.11 -2.84
N ASP A 97 9.27 34.00 -3.58
CA ASP A 97 9.30 35.44 -3.30
C ASP A 97 7.93 36.10 -3.49
N ALA A 98 7.05 35.48 -4.28
CA ALA A 98 5.64 35.81 -4.35
C ALA A 98 4.90 35.34 -3.08
N MET A 99 5.23 35.94 -1.93
CA MET A 99 4.59 35.75 -0.62
C MET A 99 3.05 35.91 -0.64
N LYS A 100 2.49 36.49 -1.72
CA LYS A 100 1.06 36.60 -2.04
C LYS A 100 0.40 35.29 -2.52
N LEU A 101 1.13 34.30 -3.00
CA LEU A 101 0.54 33.04 -3.51
C LEU A 101 0.13 32.08 -2.38
N ARG A 102 0.80 32.15 -1.22
CA ARG A 102 0.63 31.21 -0.11
C ARG A 102 -0.74 31.31 0.58
N SER A 103 -1.44 32.43 0.44
CA SER A 103 -2.79 32.61 1.00
C SER A 103 -3.92 32.38 -0.01
N ILE A 104 -3.62 32.21 -1.31
CA ILE A 104 -4.63 32.11 -2.38
C ILE A 104 -4.75 30.68 -2.92
N TYR A 105 -3.68 29.88 -2.86
CA TYR A 105 -3.68 28.51 -3.38
C TYR A 105 -3.09 27.53 -2.35
N ALA A 106 -3.85 27.23 -1.31
CA ALA A 106 -3.54 26.10 -0.44
C ALA A 106 -3.91 24.82 -1.20
N CYS A 107 -2.92 24.15 -1.79
CA CYS A 107 -3.10 22.83 -2.37
C CYS A 107 -3.15 21.80 -1.24
N HIS A 108 -4.26 21.07 -1.16
CA HIS A 108 -4.45 20.04 -0.14
C HIS A 108 -4.16 18.65 -0.71
N SER A 109 -3.56 17.79 0.11
CA SER A 109 -3.40 16.39 -0.26
C SER A 109 -4.76 15.70 -0.25
N VAL A 110 -5.12 15.03 -1.34
CA VAL A 110 -6.30 14.17 -1.39
C VAL A 110 -5.95 12.82 -0.78
N ALA A 111 -6.68 12.42 0.26
CA ALA A 111 -6.58 11.08 0.83
C ALA A 111 -7.48 10.14 0.04
N PHE A 112 -6.91 9.06 -0.50
CA PHE A 112 -7.69 8.08 -1.24
C PHE A 112 -8.71 7.39 -0.33
N GLU A 113 -9.97 7.54 -0.70
CA GLU A 113 -11.12 6.89 -0.09
C GLU A 113 -11.84 6.08 -1.18
N LYS A 114 -11.98 4.79 -0.94
CA LYS A 114 -12.55 3.81 -1.88
C LYS A 114 -14.05 3.59 -1.65
N ASP A 115 -14.53 3.91 -0.45
CA ASP A 115 -15.89 3.60 0.00
C ASP A 115 -16.88 4.76 -0.14
N ASP A 116 -16.39 5.98 -0.40
CA ASP A 116 -17.21 7.15 -0.73
C ASP A 116 -17.28 7.40 -2.23
N ASP A 117 -18.41 6.99 -2.83
CA ASP A 117 -18.68 7.19 -4.26
C ASP A 117 -18.83 8.68 -4.63
N ARG A 118 -19.10 9.57 -3.67
CA ARG A 118 -19.26 11.00 -3.93
C ARG A 118 -17.95 11.68 -4.26
N LEU A 119 -16.81 11.18 -3.81
CA LEU A 119 -15.51 11.82 -4.00
C LEU A 119 -14.92 11.59 -5.40
N ALA A 120 -15.53 10.73 -6.22
CA ALA A 120 -15.07 10.37 -7.57
C ALA A 120 -13.63 9.84 -7.66
N HIS A 121 -13.05 9.41 -6.54
CA HIS A 121 -11.70 8.82 -6.46
C HIS A 121 -11.59 7.57 -7.33
N VAL A 122 -12.49 6.61 -7.10
CA VAL A 122 -12.56 5.36 -7.87
C VAL A 122 -12.89 5.65 -9.33
N ASP A 123 -13.73 6.64 -9.61
CA ASP A 123 -14.13 6.98 -10.98
C ASP A 123 -12.97 7.57 -11.79
N PHE A 124 -12.09 8.33 -11.14
CA PHE A 124 -10.83 8.79 -11.74
C PHE A 124 -9.93 7.62 -12.10
N ILE A 125 -9.67 6.73 -11.14
CA ILE A 125 -8.80 5.56 -11.35
C ILE A 125 -9.37 4.65 -12.45
N ALA A 126 -10.67 4.37 -12.41
CA ALA A 126 -11.34 3.54 -13.41
C ALA A 126 -11.28 4.16 -14.81
N SER A 127 -11.54 5.45 -14.93
CA SER A 127 -11.47 6.15 -16.22
C SER A 127 -10.04 6.16 -16.77
N ALA A 128 -9.04 6.50 -15.94
CA ALA A 128 -7.63 6.55 -16.34
C ALA A 128 -7.10 5.16 -16.74
N ALA A 129 -7.41 4.13 -15.95
CA ALA A 129 -7.03 2.75 -16.24
C ALA A 129 -7.68 2.25 -17.54
N ASN A 130 -8.96 2.51 -17.75
CA ASN A 130 -9.67 2.10 -18.95
C ASN A 130 -9.21 2.85 -20.21
N LEU A 131 -8.92 4.15 -20.12
CA LEU A 131 -8.32 4.90 -21.24
C LEU A 131 -6.97 4.30 -21.63
N ARG A 132 -6.12 3.99 -20.65
CA ARG A 132 -4.84 3.31 -20.90
C ARG A 132 -5.04 1.92 -21.49
N ALA A 133 -6.02 1.14 -20.99
CA ALA A 133 -6.33 -0.18 -21.53
C ALA A 133 -6.70 -0.11 -23.01
N VAL A 134 -7.56 0.84 -23.40
CA VAL A 134 -7.97 1.06 -24.80
C VAL A 134 -6.78 1.39 -25.70
N MET A 135 -5.81 2.18 -25.23
CA MET A 135 -4.60 2.49 -26.01
C MET A 135 -3.78 1.26 -26.38
N TYR A 136 -3.83 0.19 -25.57
CA TYR A 136 -3.11 -1.06 -25.81
C TYR A 136 -4.02 -2.19 -26.32
N GLY A 137 -5.28 -1.91 -26.67
CA GLY A 137 -6.25 -2.92 -27.10
C GLY A 137 -6.65 -3.92 -26.00
N LEU A 138 -6.49 -3.54 -24.73
CA LEU A 138 -6.88 -4.35 -23.56
C LEU A 138 -8.37 -4.15 -23.23
N PRO A 139 -9.03 -5.17 -22.63
CA PRO A 139 -10.42 -5.07 -22.25
C PRO A 139 -10.63 -4.03 -21.15
N VAL A 140 -11.74 -3.30 -21.24
CA VAL A 140 -12.15 -2.34 -20.20
C VAL A 140 -12.59 -3.09 -18.93
N THR A 141 -12.17 -2.58 -17.78
CA THR A 141 -12.48 -3.15 -16.47
C THR A 141 -13.63 -2.37 -15.83
N PRO A 142 -14.68 -3.04 -15.33
CA PRO A 142 -15.81 -2.36 -14.70
C PRO A 142 -15.39 -1.71 -13.37
N ARG A 143 -16.10 -0.65 -12.99
CA ARG A 143 -15.81 0.18 -11.81
C ARG A 143 -15.61 -0.63 -10.52
N HIS A 144 -16.45 -1.61 -10.25
CA HIS A 144 -16.39 -2.41 -9.01
C HIS A 144 -15.11 -3.27 -8.95
N GLU A 145 -14.65 -3.76 -10.09
CA GLU A 145 -13.42 -4.54 -10.20
C GLU A 145 -12.20 -3.64 -10.02
N VAL A 146 -12.22 -2.44 -10.61
CA VAL A 146 -11.20 -1.41 -10.33
C VAL A 146 -11.18 -1.03 -8.85
N ARG A 147 -12.35 -0.84 -8.21
CA ARG A 147 -12.46 -0.57 -6.77
C ARG A 147 -11.84 -1.70 -5.93
N ARG A 148 -12.09 -2.96 -6.33
CA ARG A 148 -11.52 -4.14 -5.66
C ARG A 148 -10.00 -4.13 -5.71
N ILE A 149 -9.43 -3.90 -6.89
CA ILE A 149 -7.97 -3.92 -7.13
C ILE A 149 -7.30 -2.70 -6.49
N ALA A 150 -7.74 -1.48 -6.83
CA ALA A 150 -7.16 -0.23 -6.34
C ALA A 150 -7.34 -0.05 -4.83
N GLY A 151 -8.48 -0.49 -4.30
CA GLY A 151 -8.81 -0.46 -2.88
C GLY A 151 -8.24 -1.60 -2.05
N ARG A 152 -7.53 -2.56 -2.66
CA ARG A 152 -7.01 -3.78 -2.02
C ARG A 152 -8.06 -4.47 -1.13
N ILE A 153 -9.28 -4.60 -1.66
CA ILE A 153 -10.41 -5.13 -0.90
C ILE A 153 -10.22 -6.63 -0.71
N VAL A 154 -10.14 -7.08 0.55
CA VAL A 154 -10.15 -8.50 0.91
C VAL A 154 -11.60 -8.99 0.90
N PRO A 155 -11.96 -9.97 0.04
CA PRO A 155 -13.32 -10.49 0.02
C PRO A 155 -13.62 -11.23 1.32
N ALA A 156 -14.78 -10.94 1.91
CA ALA A 156 -15.23 -11.56 3.15
C ALA A 156 -16.74 -11.85 3.09
N ILE A 157 -17.14 -12.97 3.68
CA ILE A 157 -18.54 -13.37 3.83
C ILE A 157 -18.76 -13.95 5.22
N ALA A 158 -19.93 -13.68 5.81
CA ALA A 158 -20.26 -14.05 7.18
C ALA A 158 -20.16 -15.56 7.44
N THR A 159 -20.40 -16.42 6.44
CA THR A 159 -20.34 -17.87 6.58
C THR A 159 -18.94 -18.37 6.95
N THR A 160 -17.91 -17.88 6.27
CA THR A 160 -16.50 -18.21 6.59
C THR A 160 -16.12 -17.67 7.97
N THR A 161 -16.55 -16.46 8.32
CA THR A 161 -16.30 -15.89 9.65
C THR A 161 -16.95 -16.71 10.77
N ALA A 162 -18.20 -17.13 10.59
CA ALA A 162 -18.92 -17.97 11.55
C ALA A 162 -18.28 -19.36 11.69
N ALA A 163 -17.87 -19.98 10.58
CA ALA A 163 -17.18 -21.27 10.59
C ALA A 163 -15.83 -21.18 11.33
N VAL A 164 -15.01 -20.17 11.03
CA VAL A 164 -13.74 -19.94 11.73
C VAL A 164 -13.98 -19.69 13.22
N ALA A 165 -14.94 -18.84 13.58
CA ALA A 165 -15.27 -18.56 14.98
C ALA A 165 -15.70 -19.83 15.73
N GLY A 166 -16.54 -20.67 15.11
CA GLY A 166 -16.96 -21.96 15.68
C GLY A 166 -15.78 -22.91 15.92
N LEU A 167 -14.86 -23.04 14.96
CA LEU A 167 -13.66 -23.87 15.12
C LEU A 167 -12.74 -23.34 16.22
N VAL A 168 -12.59 -22.03 16.34
CA VAL A 168 -11.84 -21.39 17.44
C VAL A 168 -12.50 -21.68 18.80
N CYS A 169 -13.83 -21.61 18.89
CA CYS A 169 -14.55 -21.97 20.12
C CYS A 169 -14.32 -23.44 20.53
N VAL A 170 -14.22 -24.36 19.57
CA VAL A 170 -13.90 -25.77 19.86
C VAL A 170 -12.49 -25.91 20.47
N GLU A 171 -11.48 -25.25 19.90
CA GLU A 171 -10.14 -25.25 20.47
C GLU A 171 -10.07 -24.54 21.83
N LEU A 172 -10.88 -23.49 22.04
CA LEU A 172 -11.01 -22.82 23.34
C LEU A 172 -11.56 -23.74 24.43
N VAL A 173 -12.56 -24.57 24.13
CA VAL A 173 -13.09 -25.56 25.08
C VAL A 173 -12.00 -26.58 25.45
N LYS A 174 -11.24 -27.08 24.46
CA LYS A 174 -10.10 -27.96 24.72
C LYS A 174 -9.08 -27.29 25.63
N TYR A 175 -8.77 -26.01 25.40
CA TYR A 175 -7.84 -25.25 26.22
C TYR A 175 -8.33 -25.11 27.67
N ALA A 176 -9.60 -24.73 27.88
CA ALA A 176 -10.17 -24.56 29.21
C ALA A 176 -10.18 -25.86 30.03
N CYS A 177 -10.56 -26.99 29.42
CA CYS A 177 -10.61 -28.30 30.09
C CYS A 177 -9.24 -28.86 30.49
N ARG A 178 -8.13 -28.38 29.89
CA ARG A 178 -6.77 -28.86 30.20
C ARG A 178 -6.24 -28.36 31.54
N THR A 179 -6.79 -27.28 32.08
CA THR A 179 -6.34 -26.68 33.34
C THR A 179 -6.50 -27.58 34.58
N SER A 180 -7.21 -28.71 34.48
CA SER A 180 -7.43 -29.64 35.61
C SER A 180 -6.53 -30.88 35.63
N THR A 181 -5.67 -31.13 34.63
CA THR A 181 -4.78 -32.30 34.59
C THR A 181 -3.36 -31.90 34.19
N SER A 182 -2.39 -32.13 35.06
CA SER A 182 -0.99 -31.67 34.95
C SER A 182 -0.11 -32.45 33.95
N ASP A 183 -0.71 -33.09 32.95
CA ASP A 183 0.03 -33.92 31.99
C ASP A 183 0.44 -33.11 30.75
N SER A 184 1.75 -32.88 30.64
CA SER A 184 2.43 -32.20 29.53
C SER A 184 2.40 -32.96 28.20
N SER A 185 1.87 -34.20 28.17
CA SER A 185 1.80 -35.08 26.99
C SER A 185 0.64 -34.77 26.03
N GLN A 186 -0.27 -33.86 26.39
CA GLN A 186 -1.51 -33.64 25.62
C GLN A 186 -1.40 -32.58 24.51
N THR A 187 -0.23 -32.00 24.21
CA THR A 187 -0.03 -31.09 23.05
C THR A 187 -0.59 -31.66 21.74
N HIS A 188 -0.67 -32.99 21.64
CA HIS A 188 -1.33 -33.74 20.57
C HIS A 188 -2.85 -33.53 20.41
N ALA A 189 -3.55 -32.82 21.31
CA ALA A 189 -5.00 -32.58 21.20
C ALA A 189 -5.38 -31.32 20.40
N ALA A 190 -4.44 -30.38 20.22
CA ALA A 190 -4.69 -29.16 19.45
C ALA A 190 -4.73 -29.47 17.95
N ARG A 191 -5.59 -28.74 17.21
CA ARG A 191 -5.70 -28.90 15.76
C ARG A 191 -5.72 -27.54 15.07
N ASN A 192 -4.80 -27.34 14.14
CA ASN A 192 -4.88 -26.27 13.16
C ASN A 192 -5.97 -26.64 12.14
N SER A 193 -6.87 -25.70 11.85
CA SER A 193 -7.96 -25.92 10.92
C SER A 193 -7.78 -25.09 9.65
N PHE A 194 -7.74 -25.74 8.51
CA PHE A 194 -7.77 -25.12 7.19
C PHE A 194 -9.11 -25.42 6.54
N LEU A 195 -9.78 -24.42 5.99
CA LEU A 195 -11.10 -24.62 5.40
C LEU A 195 -11.27 -23.88 4.08
N ASN A 196 -11.96 -24.51 3.15
CA ASN A 196 -12.43 -23.91 1.92
C ASN A 196 -13.90 -24.31 1.69
N LEU A 197 -14.81 -23.39 2.01
CA LEU A 197 -16.26 -23.61 1.89
C LEU A 197 -16.75 -23.64 0.43
N ALA A 198 -15.95 -23.23 -0.54
CA ALA A 198 -16.29 -23.39 -1.95
C ALA A 198 -16.13 -24.83 -2.43
N LEU A 199 -15.19 -25.59 -1.84
CA LEU A 199 -14.95 -27.02 -2.09
C LEU A 199 -15.54 -27.95 -1.01
N PRO A 200 -16.41 -27.42 -0.15
CA PRO A 200 -16.69 -27.93 1.22
C PRO A 200 -15.60 -28.78 1.91
N VAL A 201 -14.34 -28.33 1.92
CA VAL A 201 -13.24 -29.07 2.57
C VAL A 201 -12.82 -28.42 3.89
N ILE A 202 -12.62 -29.24 4.92
CA ILE A 202 -11.94 -28.87 6.17
C ILE A 202 -10.79 -29.87 6.40
N ILE A 203 -9.59 -29.37 6.59
CA ILE A 203 -8.38 -30.15 6.87
C ILE A 203 -7.90 -29.76 8.26
N LEU A 204 -7.70 -30.76 9.11
CA LEU A 204 -7.16 -30.59 10.45
C LEU A 204 -5.72 -31.10 10.47
N SER A 205 -4.78 -30.30 10.93
CA SER A 205 -3.39 -30.71 11.12
C SER A 205 -2.96 -30.54 12.58
N GLU A 206 -1.99 -31.34 13.02
CA GLU A 206 -1.35 -31.09 14.31
C GLU A 206 -0.45 -29.85 14.20
N PRO A 207 -0.39 -29.00 15.24
CA PRO A 207 0.60 -27.94 15.30
C PRO A 207 2.02 -28.51 15.29
N ALA A 208 2.94 -27.81 14.62
CA ALA A 208 4.34 -28.20 14.64
C ALA A 208 4.93 -28.10 16.06
N PRO A 209 5.84 -29.01 16.45
CA PRO A 209 6.56 -28.88 17.71
C PRO A 209 7.38 -27.59 17.72
N CYS A 210 7.61 -27.03 18.90
CA CYS A 210 8.43 -25.84 19.05
C CYS A 210 9.89 -26.16 18.63
N PRO A 211 10.51 -25.35 17.75
CA PRO A 211 11.91 -25.52 17.40
C PRO A 211 12.79 -25.32 18.65
N ARG A 212 13.78 -26.21 18.80
CA ARG A 212 14.72 -26.20 19.93
C ARG A 212 16.11 -25.87 19.43
N ILE A 213 16.75 -24.90 20.09
CA ILE A 213 18.10 -24.43 19.81
C ILE A 213 19.02 -25.06 20.86
N PRO A 214 20.02 -25.88 20.47
CA PRO A 214 20.95 -26.43 21.43
C PRO A 214 21.91 -25.34 21.93
N LEU A 215 22.10 -25.26 23.24
CA LEU A 215 23.05 -24.37 23.90
C LEU A 215 24.38 -25.09 24.19
N PRO A 216 25.50 -24.35 24.37
CA PRO A 216 26.82 -24.91 24.66
C PRO A 216 26.90 -25.80 25.92
N ASN A 217 26.00 -25.58 26.88
CA ASN A 217 25.88 -26.32 28.14
C ASN A 217 25.03 -27.60 28.04
N GLN A 218 24.73 -28.08 26.82
CA GLN A 218 23.85 -29.23 26.54
C GLN A 218 22.37 -29.02 26.92
N SER A 219 21.94 -27.81 27.31
CA SER A 219 20.52 -27.50 27.46
C SER A 219 19.90 -27.08 26.12
N GLU A 220 18.58 -27.19 26.01
CA GLU A 220 17.82 -26.71 24.86
C GLU A 220 17.13 -25.39 25.20
N PHE A 221 17.05 -24.49 24.23
CA PHE A 221 16.33 -23.23 24.35
C PHE A 221 15.24 -23.15 23.26
N THR A 222 14.05 -22.74 23.64
CA THR A 222 12.87 -22.65 22.77
C THR A 222 12.33 -21.22 22.70
N LEU A 223 11.40 -20.96 21.78
CA LEU A 223 10.72 -19.66 21.68
C LEU A 223 10.00 -19.25 22.98
N TRP A 224 9.61 -20.24 23.80
CA TRP A 224 8.83 -20.03 25.03
C TRP A 224 9.70 -19.85 26.27
N ASP A 225 11.01 -20.14 26.16
CA ASP A 225 11.94 -20.01 27.26
C ASP A 225 12.32 -18.54 27.47
N ARG A 226 12.49 -18.17 28.73
CA ARG A 226 12.92 -16.83 29.13
C ARG A 226 13.93 -16.94 30.25
N TRP A 227 14.99 -16.13 30.18
CA TRP A 227 15.87 -15.94 31.33
C TRP A 227 15.25 -14.91 32.26
N THR A 228 14.89 -15.37 33.45
CA THR A 228 14.46 -14.51 34.55
C THR A 228 15.63 -14.36 35.50
N VAL A 229 16.20 -13.16 35.54
CA VAL A 229 17.22 -12.78 36.51
C VAL A 229 16.53 -11.98 37.59
N ASP A 230 16.54 -12.49 38.81
CA ASP A 230 16.05 -11.77 39.99
C ASP A 230 17.21 -10.94 40.56
N PRO A 231 17.15 -9.60 40.49
CA PRO A 231 18.30 -8.76 40.82
C PRO A 231 18.63 -8.83 42.31
N SER A 232 19.90 -9.05 42.63
CA SER A 232 20.40 -9.11 44.01
C SER A 232 20.35 -7.77 44.76
N LYS A 233 20.26 -6.65 44.02
CA LYS A 233 20.23 -5.28 44.53
C LYS A 233 19.05 -4.49 43.94
N PRO A 234 18.64 -3.37 44.57
CA PRO A 234 17.63 -2.48 43.98
C PRO A 234 18.07 -1.98 42.60
N LEU A 235 17.14 -1.95 41.63
CA LEU A 235 17.42 -1.54 40.24
C LEU A 235 18.15 -0.19 40.11
N ALA A 236 17.98 0.72 41.08
CA ALA A 236 18.62 2.03 41.09
C ALA A 236 20.16 1.98 41.25
N VAL A 237 20.70 0.89 41.82
CA VAL A 237 22.14 0.69 42.07
C VAL A 237 22.64 -0.59 41.38
N TYR A 238 21.79 -1.24 40.57
CA TYR A 238 22.13 -2.47 39.87
C TYR A 238 23.09 -2.16 38.73
N THR A 239 24.29 -2.72 38.79
CA THR A 239 25.32 -2.48 37.78
C THR A 239 25.37 -3.63 36.76
N LEU A 240 26.02 -3.39 35.62
CA LEU A 240 26.28 -4.45 34.64
C LEU A 240 27.15 -5.57 35.24
N GLU A 241 28.02 -5.24 36.18
CA GLU A 241 28.82 -6.22 36.92
C GLU A 241 27.93 -7.13 37.77
N ASP A 242 26.94 -6.55 38.48
CA ASP A 242 25.95 -7.33 39.23
C ASP A 242 25.10 -8.23 38.31
N PHE A 243 24.75 -7.77 37.11
CA PHE A 243 24.04 -8.57 36.11
C PHE A 243 24.84 -9.77 35.59
N VAL A 244 26.13 -9.59 35.33
CA VAL A 244 27.00 -10.69 34.91
C VAL A 244 27.24 -11.68 36.04
N LEU A 245 27.21 -11.23 37.30
CA LEU A 245 27.33 -12.09 38.48
C LEU A 245 26.03 -12.82 38.82
N ASP A 246 24.87 -12.27 38.45
CA ASP A 246 23.54 -12.86 38.69
C ASP A 246 23.06 -13.79 37.54
N LEU A 247 23.81 -13.89 36.42
CA LEU A 247 23.55 -14.75 35.25
C LEU A 247 24.13 -16.17 35.40
#